data_AF-R5EIP8-F1
#
_entry.id   AF-R5EIP8-F1
#
_cell.length_a   1.000
_cell.length_b   1.000
_cell.length_c   1.000
_cell.angle_alpha   90.00
_cell.angle_beta   90.00
_cell.angle_gamma   90.00
#
_symmetry.space_group_name_H-M   'P 1'
#
loop_
_entity.id
_entity.type
_entity.pdbx_description
1 polymer ?
#
loop_
_entity_poly.entity_id
_entity_poly.type
_entity_poly.pdbx_seq_one_letter_code
_entity_poly.pdbx_strand_id
1 'polypeptide(L)'
;MSRWIRRILTVGLWIGILCSNCTGIVQGKEMTEVTEVQDYKMMCVRLMEGMGKRQRKMCFYYPGICEDIAKDRKDRYHGLFERMARKDSYLVANIAAMSILYSNDADSCVTFSVTYRTTLRQEKYVDKKVKQLTRRKRRLPPPYKAKWARDYLVRHMRYDVSLDSAYTALRYGRGNCMAYTLAYLRLMQEMGVPCIYVSGEEHAWNMVKLRSRWYSVDVTWDDATDAYSYFLKGTKDFRNHERIRFGWNRKQRMAKRRYIFR
;
A
#
# COMPACT_ATOMS: atom_id res chain seq x y z
N MET A 1 21.59 19.73 8.61
CA MET A 1 20.83 18.55 9.09
C MET A 1 19.44 19.02 9.52
N SER A 2 18.41 18.83 8.68
CA SER A 2 17.11 19.51 8.83
C SER A 2 16.15 18.76 9.77
N ARG A 3 15.40 19.55 10.55
CA ARG A 3 14.55 19.16 11.70
C ARG A 3 13.39 18.18 11.39
N TRP A 4 13.23 17.71 10.15
CA TRP A 4 12.17 16.81 9.71
C TRP A 4 12.49 15.31 9.90
N ILE A 5 13.76 14.91 9.82
CA ILE A 5 14.17 13.48 9.89
C ILE A 5 13.95 12.87 11.29
N ARG A 6 13.96 13.70 12.35
CA ARG A 6 13.64 13.23 13.71
C ARG A 6 12.16 12.84 13.90
N ARG A 7 11.23 13.38 13.10
CA ARG A 7 9.78 13.11 13.27
C ARG A 7 9.32 11.75 12.72
N ILE A 8 10.03 11.17 11.76
CA ILE A 8 9.71 9.83 11.23
C ILE A 8 10.20 8.73 12.20
N LEU A 9 11.22 9.05 13.00
CA LEU A 9 11.82 8.14 13.99
C LEU A 9 11.27 8.30 15.42
N THR A 10 10.31 9.20 15.64
CA THR A 10 9.60 9.35 16.93
C THR A 10 8.10 9.27 16.74
N VAL A 11 7.60 8.21 16.07
CA VAL A 11 6.28 7.70 16.44
C VAL A 11 6.48 7.06 17.81
N GLY A 12 6.39 7.89 18.86
CA GLY A 12 6.36 7.43 20.23
C GLY A 12 5.23 6.43 20.36
N LEU A 13 5.62 5.18 20.63
CA LEU A 13 4.75 4.13 21.10
C LEU A 13 4.20 4.60 22.46
N TRP A 14 3.09 5.33 22.47
CA TRP A 14 2.38 5.58 23.71
C TRP A 14 1.69 4.28 24.12
N ILE A 15 2.34 3.55 25.02
CA ILE A 15 1.77 2.44 25.77
C ILE A 15 0.81 3.04 26.78
N GLY A 16 -0.48 3.06 26.44
CA GLY A 16 -1.54 3.16 27.43
C GLY A 16 -2.00 1.75 27.77
N ILE A 17 -1.62 1.25 28.95
CA ILE A 17 -2.33 0.12 29.56
C ILE A 17 -3.67 0.68 30.02
N LEU A 18 -4.73 0.34 29.29
CA LEU A 18 -6.07 0.39 29.84
C LEU A 18 -6.54 -1.05 29.94
N CYS A 19 -6.33 -1.64 31.13
CA CYS A 19 -7.17 -2.71 31.60
C CYS A 19 -8.58 -2.13 31.77
N SER A 20 -9.51 -2.60 30.96
CA SER A 20 -10.92 -2.56 31.30
C SER A 20 -11.53 -3.82 30.72
N ASN A 21 -12.02 -4.65 31.63
CA ASN A 21 -12.78 -5.86 31.33
C ASN A 21 -13.77 -5.60 30.20
N CYS A 22 -13.84 -6.50 29.23
CA CYS A 22 -14.91 -6.50 28.24
C CYS A 22 -16.19 -7.03 28.88
N THR A 23 -16.72 -6.29 29.86
CA THR A 23 -18.09 -6.42 30.36
C THR A 23 -18.63 -5.02 30.66
N GLY A 24 -19.61 -4.58 29.87
CA GLY A 24 -20.59 -3.54 30.23
C GLY A 24 -20.12 -2.09 30.43
N ILE A 25 -20.56 -1.21 29.52
CA ILE A 25 -20.85 0.23 29.69
C ILE A 25 -19.70 1.11 30.21
N VAL A 26 -19.03 1.77 29.27
CA VAL A 26 -18.31 3.03 29.53
C VAL A 26 -19.05 4.16 28.83
N GLN A 27 -19.53 5.12 29.61
CA GLN A 27 -20.11 6.38 29.12
C GLN A 27 -19.23 7.00 28.02
N GLY A 28 -19.78 7.14 26.82
CA GLY A 28 -19.31 8.11 25.82
C GLY A 28 -18.20 7.71 24.84
N LYS A 29 -17.81 6.42 24.71
CA LYS A 29 -16.96 5.96 23.60
C LYS A 29 -17.75 5.01 22.71
N GLU A 30 -17.83 5.31 21.40
CA GLU A 30 -18.40 4.41 20.40
C GLU A 30 -17.96 2.96 20.66
N MET A 31 -18.91 2.12 21.08
CA MET A 31 -18.71 0.67 21.17
C MET A 31 -18.39 0.19 19.76
N THR A 32 -17.18 -0.33 19.57
CA THR A 32 -16.84 -1.00 18.33
C THR A 32 -17.41 -2.40 18.42
N GLU A 33 -18.37 -2.71 17.55
CA GLU A 33 -18.94 -4.04 17.42
C GLU A 33 -17.81 -5.06 17.20
N VAL A 34 -17.81 -6.13 18.00
CA VAL A 34 -16.84 -7.22 17.87
C VAL A 34 -17.30 -8.10 16.72
N THR A 35 -16.44 -8.26 15.71
CA THR A 35 -16.70 -9.15 14.58
C THR A 35 -16.08 -10.51 14.86
N GLU A 36 -16.91 -11.51 15.11
CA GLU A 36 -16.47 -12.90 15.21
C GLU A 36 -16.07 -13.44 13.83
N VAL A 37 -14.94 -14.13 13.76
CA VAL A 37 -14.43 -14.76 12.55
C VAL A 37 -13.95 -16.18 12.86
N GLN A 38 -13.79 -16.99 11.82
CA GLN A 38 -13.44 -18.41 11.99
C GLN A 38 -11.97 -18.62 12.37
N ASP A 39 -11.08 -17.81 11.82
CA ASP A 39 -9.63 -17.97 11.97
C ASP A 39 -8.87 -16.68 11.60
N TYR A 40 -7.54 -16.76 11.75
CA TYR A 40 -6.59 -15.72 11.35
C TYR A 40 -6.75 -15.26 9.89
N LYS A 41 -7.03 -16.19 8.97
CA LYS A 41 -7.14 -15.90 7.54
C LYS A 41 -8.40 -15.07 7.26
N MET A 42 -9.51 -15.42 7.89
CA MET A 42 -10.77 -14.70 7.80
C MET A 42 -10.67 -13.32 8.46
N MET A 43 -9.97 -13.21 9.59
CA MET A 43 -9.63 -11.91 10.19
C MET A 43 -8.91 -11.00 9.18
N CYS A 44 -7.89 -11.51 8.48
CA CYS A 44 -7.17 -10.73 7.46
C CYS A 44 -8.11 -10.27 6.33
N VAL A 45 -9.03 -11.13 5.88
CA VAL A 45 -10.02 -10.78 4.85
C VAL A 45 -10.93 -9.66 5.33
N ARG A 46 -11.53 -9.81 6.52
CA ARG A 46 -12.44 -8.80 7.09
C ARG A 46 -11.74 -7.48 7.40
N LEU A 47 -10.50 -7.53 7.89
CA LEU A 47 -9.67 -6.35 8.09
C LEU A 47 -9.46 -5.61 6.77
N MET A 48 -9.10 -6.30 5.69
CA MET A 48 -8.95 -5.69 4.36
C MET A 48 -10.27 -5.13 3.81
N GLU A 49 -11.40 -5.82 4.01
CA GLU A 49 -12.73 -5.32 3.61
C GLU A 49 -13.06 -4.01 4.34
N GLY A 50 -12.85 -3.96 5.65
CA GLY A 50 -13.04 -2.75 6.46
C GLY A 50 -12.12 -1.62 6.03
N MET A 51 -10.86 -1.92 5.74
CA MET A 51 -9.91 -0.95 5.19
C MET A 51 -10.32 -0.42 3.81
N GLY A 52 -10.88 -1.27 2.95
CA GLY A 52 -11.45 -0.88 1.66
C GLY A 52 -12.59 0.13 1.81
N LYS A 53 -13.37 0.01 2.89
CA LYS A 53 -14.43 0.96 3.28
C LYS A 53 -13.91 2.14 4.10
N ARG A 54 -12.60 2.23 4.35
CA ARG A 54 -11.94 3.24 5.22
C ARG A 54 -12.48 3.24 6.65
N GLN A 55 -12.88 2.07 7.18
CA GLN A 55 -13.24 1.92 8.59
C GLN A 55 -12.01 2.17 9.46
N ARG A 56 -12.12 3.08 10.43
CA ARG A 56 -10.99 3.50 11.27
C ARG A 56 -10.71 2.57 12.44
N LYS A 57 -11.71 1.80 12.87
CA LYS A 57 -11.61 0.90 14.01
C LYS A 57 -12.35 -0.39 13.68
N MET A 58 -11.69 -1.53 13.83
CA MET A 58 -12.21 -2.87 13.54
C MET A 58 -11.79 -3.78 14.69
N CYS A 59 -12.75 -4.48 15.29
CA CYS A 59 -12.50 -5.38 16.41
C CYS A 59 -12.85 -6.81 16.00
N PHE A 60 -11.97 -7.76 16.25
CA PHE A 60 -12.13 -9.16 15.85
C PHE A 60 -11.96 -10.11 17.03
N TYR A 61 -12.65 -11.24 16.95
CA TYR A 61 -12.50 -12.36 17.87
C TYR A 61 -12.48 -13.68 17.11
N TYR A 62 -11.58 -14.58 17.53
CA TYR A 62 -11.62 -16.03 17.32
C TYR A 62 -10.74 -16.69 18.39
N PRO A 63 -11.02 -17.94 18.79
CA PRO A 63 -10.19 -18.64 19.78
C PRO A 63 -8.70 -18.65 19.38
N GLY A 64 -7.83 -18.11 20.22
CA GLY A 64 -6.38 -18.02 19.97
C GLY A 64 -5.91 -16.76 19.20
N ILE A 65 -6.80 -15.80 18.90
CA ILE A 65 -6.43 -14.58 18.16
C ILE A 65 -5.29 -13.80 18.79
N CYS A 66 -5.27 -13.65 20.12
CA CYS A 66 -4.23 -12.91 20.83
C CYS A 66 -2.85 -13.58 20.69
N GLU A 67 -2.78 -14.91 20.69
CA GLU A 67 -1.54 -15.65 20.50
C GLU A 67 -1.00 -15.49 19.08
N ASP A 68 -1.88 -15.57 18.07
CA ASP A 68 -1.48 -15.41 16.68
C ASP A 68 -1.00 -13.98 16.38
N ILE A 69 -1.68 -12.97 16.93
CA ILE A 69 -1.23 -11.58 16.83
C ILE A 69 0.07 -11.35 17.61
N ALA A 70 0.29 -12.02 18.74
CA ALA A 70 1.55 -11.98 19.46
C ALA A 70 2.71 -12.60 18.66
N LYS A 71 2.45 -13.62 17.81
CA LYS A 71 3.46 -14.16 16.87
C LYS A 71 3.85 -13.12 15.82
N ASP A 72 2.88 -12.42 15.24
CA ASP A 72 3.16 -11.34 14.29
C ASP A 72 3.91 -10.17 14.96
N ARG A 73 3.70 -9.90 16.24
CA ARG A 73 4.47 -8.86 16.94
C ARG A 73 5.98 -9.15 16.94
N LYS A 74 6.40 -10.42 16.96
CA LYS A 74 7.82 -10.82 16.96
C LYS A 74 8.57 -10.33 15.72
N ASP A 75 7.89 -10.24 14.57
CA ASP A 75 8.47 -9.72 13.32
C ASP A 75 8.07 -8.27 13.02
N ARG A 76 7.52 -7.56 14.02
CA ARG A 76 6.95 -6.21 13.88
C ARG A 76 5.82 -6.14 12.85
N TYR A 77 5.00 -7.19 12.80
CA TYR A 77 3.84 -7.36 11.91
C TYR A 77 4.19 -7.45 10.42
N HIS A 78 5.45 -7.72 10.07
CA HIS A 78 5.90 -7.78 8.69
C HIS A 78 5.14 -8.85 7.90
N GLY A 79 4.98 -10.05 8.46
CA GLY A 79 4.24 -11.14 7.84
C GLY A 79 2.78 -10.80 7.56
N LEU A 80 2.09 -10.15 8.51
CA LEU A 80 0.71 -9.70 8.36
C LEU A 80 0.58 -8.73 7.18
N PHE A 81 1.40 -7.68 7.16
CA PHE A 81 1.36 -6.68 6.08
C PHE A 81 1.77 -7.26 4.74
N GLU A 82 2.75 -8.16 4.69
CA GLU A 82 3.15 -8.80 3.43
C GLU A 82 2.01 -9.67 2.86
N ARG A 83 1.29 -10.41 3.70
CA ARG A 83 0.12 -11.19 3.29
C ARG A 83 -0.98 -10.32 2.70
N MET A 84 -1.32 -9.22 3.37
CA MET A 84 -2.30 -8.25 2.86
C MET A 84 -1.83 -7.59 1.57
N ALA A 85 -0.55 -7.20 1.48
CA ALA A 85 0.01 -6.54 0.31
C ALA A 85 0.05 -7.44 -0.94
N ARG A 86 0.21 -8.75 -0.76
CA ARG A 86 0.09 -9.72 -1.87
C ARG A 86 -1.32 -9.77 -2.46
N LYS A 87 -2.34 -9.42 -1.69
CA LYS A 87 -3.74 -9.32 -2.14
C LYS A 87 -4.03 -7.93 -2.71
N ASP A 88 -3.66 -6.89 -1.98
CA ASP A 88 -3.81 -5.50 -2.43
C ASP A 88 -2.72 -4.60 -1.82
N SER A 89 -1.63 -4.40 -2.56
CA SER A 89 -0.55 -3.52 -2.14
C SER A 89 -0.96 -2.04 -2.12
N TYR A 90 -1.97 -1.65 -2.91
CA TYR A 90 -2.47 -0.27 -2.92
C TYR A 90 -3.19 0.04 -1.61
N LEU A 91 -4.01 -0.89 -1.13
CA LEU A 91 -4.72 -0.74 0.14
C LEU A 91 -3.74 -0.60 1.31
N VAL A 92 -2.72 -1.45 1.37
CA VAL A 92 -1.70 -1.40 2.42
C VAL A 92 -0.87 -0.11 2.36
N ALA A 93 -0.51 0.36 1.16
CA ALA A 93 0.27 1.59 1.01
C ALA A 93 -0.50 2.86 1.42
N ASN A 94 -1.84 2.81 1.47
CA ASN A 94 -2.68 3.91 1.95
C ASN A 94 -2.81 3.98 3.48
N ILE A 95 -2.17 3.09 4.22
CA ILE A 95 -2.10 3.17 5.68
C ILE A 95 -1.08 4.24 6.06
N ALA A 96 -1.54 5.28 6.73
CA ALA A 96 -0.67 6.31 7.31
C ALA A 96 -0.14 5.87 8.68
N ALA A 97 -0.98 5.22 9.49
CA ALA A 97 -0.62 4.61 10.76
C ALA A 97 -1.60 3.49 11.11
N MET A 98 -1.13 2.53 11.91
CA MET A 98 -1.98 1.50 12.49
C MET A 98 -1.56 1.21 13.92
N SER A 99 -2.52 1.07 14.81
CA SER A 99 -2.33 0.48 16.13
C SER A 99 -3.14 -0.81 16.25
N ILE A 100 -2.57 -1.78 16.96
CA ILE A 100 -3.17 -3.08 17.24
C ILE A 100 -3.19 -3.21 18.75
N LEU A 101 -4.40 -3.28 19.32
CA LEU A 101 -4.63 -3.47 20.74
C LEU A 101 -5.11 -4.90 20.95
N TYR A 102 -4.42 -5.63 21.81
CA TYR A 102 -4.75 -7.00 22.19
C TYR A 102 -4.34 -7.22 23.65
N SER A 103 -4.98 -8.17 24.32
CA SER A 103 -4.68 -8.52 25.71
C SER A 103 -3.79 -9.77 25.80
N ASN A 104 -3.26 -10.05 26.99
CA ASN A 104 -2.56 -11.32 27.26
C ASN A 104 -3.52 -12.49 27.54
N ASP A 105 -4.81 -12.20 27.72
CA ASP A 105 -5.87 -13.20 27.83
C ASP A 105 -6.22 -13.74 26.44
N ALA A 106 -6.18 -15.07 26.31
CA ALA A 106 -6.45 -15.80 25.07
C ALA A 106 -7.90 -15.66 24.61
N ASP A 107 -8.84 -15.37 25.53
CA ASP A 107 -10.27 -15.18 25.26
C ASP A 107 -10.65 -13.72 24.97
N SER A 108 -9.67 -12.87 24.67
CA SER A 108 -9.89 -11.47 24.35
C SER A 108 -10.00 -11.19 22.85
N CYS A 109 -10.53 -10.02 22.51
CA CYS A 109 -10.61 -9.53 21.14
C CYS A 109 -9.36 -8.71 20.76
N VAL A 110 -9.13 -8.56 19.45
CA VAL A 110 -8.08 -7.70 18.91
C VAL A 110 -8.69 -6.54 18.15
N THR A 111 -8.32 -5.33 18.54
CA THR A 111 -8.78 -4.10 17.90
C THR A 111 -7.68 -3.49 17.04
N PHE A 112 -7.97 -3.33 15.76
CA PHE A 112 -7.18 -2.58 14.79
C PHE A 112 -7.72 -1.16 14.69
N SER A 113 -6.87 -0.16 14.95
CA SER A 113 -7.18 1.24 14.64
C SER A 113 -6.28 1.72 13.51
N VAL A 114 -6.88 2.20 12.43
CA VAL A 114 -6.19 2.53 11.18
C VAL A 114 -6.43 4.00 10.82
N THR A 115 -5.34 4.70 10.56
CA THR A 115 -5.35 6.03 9.96
C THR A 115 -4.99 5.89 8.49
N TYR A 116 -5.84 6.43 7.61
CA TYR A 116 -5.65 6.37 6.17
C TYR A 116 -5.09 7.69 5.61
N ARG A 117 -4.31 7.58 4.53
CA ARG A 117 -3.85 8.73 3.73
C ARG A 117 -4.99 9.37 2.93
N THR A 118 -6.01 8.59 2.61
CA THR A 118 -7.16 9.04 1.79
C THR A 118 -8.50 8.66 2.41
N THR A 119 -9.49 9.50 2.15
CA THR A 119 -10.90 9.26 2.51
C THR A 119 -11.59 8.40 1.46
N LEU A 120 -12.73 7.79 1.82
CA LEU A 120 -13.54 7.00 0.88
C LEU A 120 -14.04 7.84 -0.31
N ARG A 121 -14.30 9.14 -0.10
CA ARG A 121 -14.69 10.07 -1.18
C ARG A 121 -13.56 10.28 -2.18
N GLN A 122 -12.32 10.43 -1.69
CA GLN A 122 -11.14 10.57 -2.54
C GLN A 122 -10.88 9.29 -3.35
N GLU A 123 -11.06 8.11 -2.75
CA GLU A 123 -10.94 6.83 -3.47
C GLU A 123 -12.00 6.68 -4.57
N LYS A 124 -13.27 7.01 -4.28
CA LYS A 124 -14.32 7.03 -5.32
C LYS A 124 -13.98 7.97 -6.48
N TYR A 125 -13.30 9.09 -6.20
CA TYR A 125 -12.79 9.96 -7.26
C TYR A 125 -11.69 9.26 -8.07
N VAL A 126 -10.71 8.66 -7.40
CA VAL A 126 -9.62 7.89 -8.04
C VAL A 126 -10.20 6.81 -8.96
N ASP A 127 -11.14 6.01 -8.47
CA ASP A 127 -11.81 4.93 -9.21
C ASP A 127 -12.47 5.45 -10.49
N LYS A 128 -13.28 6.51 -10.35
CA LYS A 128 -13.94 7.14 -11.50
C LYS A 128 -12.92 7.67 -12.50
N LYS A 129 -11.85 8.32 -12.02
CA LYS A 129 -10.82 8.94 -12.86
C LYS A 129 -10.01 7.89 -13.61
N VAL A 130 -9.55 6.81 -12.96
CA VAL A 130 -8.80 5.76 -13.65
C VAL A 130 -9.66 5.01 -14.66
N LYS A 131 -10.93 4.74 -14.34
CA LYS A 131 -11.88 4.13 -15.29
C LYS A 131 -12.09 4.99 -16.53
N GLN A 132 -12.19 6.32 -16.36
CA GLN A 132 -12.29 7.27 -17.45
C GLN A 132 -11.04 7.26 -18.33
N LEU A 133 -9.86 7.39 -17.73
CA LEU A 133 -8.58 7.53 -18.45
C LEU A 133 -8.22 6.25 -19.22
N THR A 134 -8.48 5.09 -18.63
CA THR A 134 -8.04 3.79 -19.17
C THR A 134 -9.03 3.15 -20.14
N ARG A 135 -10.25 3.70 -20.29
CA ARG A 135 -11.36 3.09 -21.06
C ARG A 135 -10.94 2.53 -22.42
N ARG A 136 -10.23 3.33 -23.22
CA ARG A 136 -9.74 2.94 -24.56
C ARG A 136 -8.40 2.20 -24.54
N LYS A 137 -7.71 2.19 -23.40
CA LYS A 137 -6.35 1.66 -23.22
C LYS A 137 -6.35 0.22 -22.70
N ARG A 138 -7.47 -0.24 -22.14
CA ARG A 138 -7.66 -1.63 -21.70
C ARG A 138 -7.43 -2.69 -22.79
N ARG A 139 -7.57 -2.33 -24.06
CA ARG A 139 -7.33 -3.23 -25.21
C ARG A 139 -5.85 -3.33 -25.62
N LEU A 140 -4.99 -2.44 -25.11
CA LEU A 140 -3.56 -2.49 -25.40
C LEU A 140 -2.92 -3.75 -24.79
N PRO A 141 -1.88 -4.32 -25.41
CA PRO A 141 -1.11 -5.38 -24.77
C PRO A 141 -0.43 -4.86 -23.48
N PRO A 142 -0.15 -5.73 -22.48
CA PRO A 142 0.35 -5.31 -21.16
C PRO A 142 1.58 -4.37 -21.17
N PRO A 143 2.62 -4.57 -22.01
CA PRO A 143 3.75 -3.64 -22.08
C PRO A 143 3.35 -2.23 -22.54
N TYR A 144 2.40 -2.11 -23.47
CA TYR A 144 1.92 -0.83 -23.98
C TYR A 144 0.97 -0.15 -22.99
N LYS A 145 0.24 -0.92 -22.17
CA LYS A 145 -0.51 -0.37 -21.01
C LYS A 145 0.44 0.27 -20.00
N ALA A 146 1.52 -0.44 -19.64
CA ALA A 146 2.56 0.07 -18.76
C ALA A 146 3.19 1.37 -19.31
N LYS A 147 3.55 1.36 -20.61
CA LYS A 147 4.15 2.52 -21.27
C LYS A 147 3.19 3.71 -21.26
N TRP A 148 1.94 3.49 -21.66
CA TRP A 148 0.93 4.54 -21.68
C TRP A 148 0.68 5.14 -20.30
N ALA A 149 0.62 4.32 -19.24
CA ALA A 149 0.42 4.81 -17.88
C ALA A 149 1.59 5.70 -17.43
N ARG A 150 2.84 5.29 -17.69
CA ARG A 150 4.04 6.10 -17.43
C ARG A 150 3.97 7.41 -18.20
N ASP A 151 3.74 7.35 -19.51
CA ASP A 151 3.71 8.51 -20.39
C ASP A 151 2.60 9.49 -20.01
N TYR A 152 1.46 8.97 -19.54
CA TYR A 152 0.38 9.81 -19.05
C TYR A 152 0.82 10.57 -17.80
N LEU A 153 1.39 9.90 -16.80
CA LEU A 153 1.76 10.53 -15.54
C LEU A 153 2.90 11.56 -15.72
N VAL A 154 3.97 11.23 -16.45
CA VAL A 154 5.07 12.17 -16.74
C VAL A 154 4.57 13.47 -17.41
N ARG A 155 3.60 13.35 -18.33
CA ARG A 155 3.04 14.54 -19.01
C ARG A 155 2.13 15.38 -18.11
N HIS A 156 1.46 14.78 -17.13
CA HIS A 156 0.37 15.43 -16.38
C HIS A 156 0.66 15.64 -14.91
N MET A 157 1.83 15.21 -14.42
CA MET A 157 2.23 15.38 -13.03
C MET A 157 3.44 16.30 -12.90
N ARG A 158 3.52 16.96 -11.74
CA ARG A 158 4.71 17.67 -11.29
C ARG A 158 5.05 17.24 -9.87
N TYR A 159 6.34 17.18 -9.58
CA TYR A 159 6.81 16.75 -8.27
C TYR A 159 6.42 17.75 -7.18
N ASP A 160 5.81 17.26 -6.10
CA ASP A 160 5.43 18.05 -4.94
C ASP A 160 5.60 17.20 -3.67
N VAL A 161 6.59 17.56 -2.85
CA VAL A 161 6.95 16.81 -1.64
C VAL A 161 5.81 16.73 -0.61
N SER A 162 4.86 17.65 -0.65
CA SER A 162 3.79 17.77 0.35
C SER A 162 2.59 16.85 0.08
N LEU A 163 2.52 16.22 -1.08
CA LEU A 163 1.37 15.41 -1.51
C LEU A 163 1.80 13.99 -1.86
N ASP A 164 1.18 12.98 -1.27
CA ASP A 164 1.67 11.59 -1.32
C ASP A 164 0.61 10.55 -1.77
N SER A 165 -0.53 11.00 -2.31
CA SER A 165 -1.67 10.13 -2.61
C SER A 165 -1.96 10.00 -4.12
N ALA A 166 -2.57 8.88 -4.52
CA ALA A 166 -3.11 8.75 -5.88
C ALA A 166 -4.20 9.79 -6.18
N TYR A 167 -4.94 10.23 -5.16
CA TYR A 167 -5.95 11.28 -5.31
C TYR A 167 -5.33 12.59 -5.76
N THR A 168 -4.29 13.07 -5.06
CA THR A 168 -3.61 14.34 -5.39
C THR A 168 -2.96 14.25 -6.77
N ALA A 169 -2.36 13.11 -7.09
CA ALA A 169 -1.79 12.84 -8.41
C ALA A 169 -2.83 12.96 -9.53
N LEU A 170 -3.99 12.31 -9.41
CA LEU A 170 -4.99 12.24 -10.47
C LEU A 170 -5.99 13.41 -10.49
N ARG A 171 -6.12 14.15 -9.39
CA ARG A 171 -6.97 15.34 -9.27
C ARG A 171 -6.25 16.63 -9.64
N TYR A 172 -5.03 16.80 -9.14
CA TYR A 172 -4.27 18.05 -9.23
C TYR A 172 -3.03 17.94 -10.11
N GLY A 173 -2.63 16.73 -10.51
CA GLY A 173 -1.39 16.54 -11.26
C GLY A 173 -0.14 16.84 -10.43
N ARG A 174 -0.17 16.55 -9.12
CA ARG A 174 0.96 16.84 -8.22
C ARG A 174 1.16 15.75 -7.17
N GLY A 175 2.43 15.50 -6.83
CA GLY A 175 2.80 14.72 -5.67
C GLY A 175 4.24 14.21 -5.69
N ASN A 176 4.62 13.52 -4.63
CA ASN A 176 5.94 12.94 -4.43
C ASN A 176 6.02 11.52 -5.01
N CYS A 177 7.14 10.82 -4.79
CA CYS A 177 7.36 9.47 -5.31
C CYS A 177 6.25 8.47 -4.96
N MET A 178 5.66 8.56 -3.78
CA MET A 178 4.53 7.72 -3.38
C MET A 178 3.28 8.04 -4.20
N ALA A 179 2.97 9.33 -4.43
CA ALA A 179 1.82 9.73 -5.24
C ALA A 179 1.93 9.23 -6.68
N TYR A 180 3.11 9.35 -7.31
CA TYR A 180 3.38 8.80 -8.65
C TYR A 180 3.20 7.28 -8.67
N THR A 181 3.79 6.58 -7.70
CA THR A 181 3.76 5.12 -7.60
C THR A 181 2.34 4.58 -7.39
N LEU A 182 1.55 5.25 -6.55
CA LEU A 182 0.16 4.86 -6.27
C LEU A 182 -0.75 5.16 -7.48
N ALA A 183 -0.56 6.31 -8.14
CA ALA A 183 -1.32 6.63 -9.35
C ALA A 183 -1.04 5.63 -10.48
N TYR A 184 0.24 5.28 -10.70
CA TYR A 184 0.63 4.28 -11.69
C TYR A 184 0.03 2.92 -11.34
N LEU A 185 0.12 2.49 -10.08
CA LEU A 185 -0.50 1.25 -9.62
C LEU A 185 -2.01 1.21 -9.90
N ARG A 186 -2.75 2.29 -9.63
CA ARG A 186 -4.20 2.35 -9.90
C ARG A 186 -4.53 2.26 -11.39
N LEU A 187 -3.76 2.92 -12.24
CA LEU A 187 -3.93 2.81 -13.69
C LEU A 187 -3.68 1.37 -14.17
N MET A 188 -2.67 0.70 -13.63
CA MET A 188 -2.32 -0.68 -13.99
C MET A 188 -3.35 -1.70 -13.50
N GLN A 189 -3.86 -1.53 -12.27
CA GLN A 189 -4.94 -2.32 -11.70
C GLN A 189 -6.21 -2.22 -12.57
N GLU A 190 -6.65 -1.01 -12.91
CA GLU A 190 -7.82 -0.78 -13.77
C GLU A 190 -7.65 -1.38 -15.19
N MET A 191 -6.40 -1.49 -15.67
CA MET A 191 -6.08 -2.12 -16.95
C MET A 191 -5.79 -3.62 -16.88
N GLY A 192 -5.89 -4.23 -15.70
CA GLY A 192 -5.68 -5.67 -15.49
C GLY A 192 -4.22 -6.12 -15.68
N VAL A 193 -3.24 -5.25 -15.45
CA VAL A 193 -1.82 -5.61 -15.51
C VAL A 193 -1.30 -5.80 -14.09
N PRO A 194 -0.78 -6.99 -13.71
CA PRO A 194 -0.28 -7.20 -12.37
C PRO A 194 0.87 -6.24 -12.08
N CYS A 195 0.67 -5.44 -11.05
CA CYS A 195 1.55 -4.37 -10.63
C CYS A 195 1.52 -4.30 -9.10
N ILE A 196 2.66 -4.03 -8.48
CA ILE A 196 2.76 -3.90 -7.02
C ILE A 196 3.48 -2.60 -6.66
N TYR A 197 3.15 -2.09 -5.48
CA TYR A 197 3.87 -1.00 -4.83
C TYR A 197 5.14 -1.55 -4.17
N VAL A 198 6.26 -0.87 -4.36
CA VAL A 198 7.55 -1.18 -3.73
C VAL A 198 8.10 0.08 -3.09
N SER A 199 8.67 -0.05 -1.89
CA SER A 199 9.37 1.06 -1.24
C SER A 199 10.70 0.64 -0.63
N GLY A 200 11.70 1.49 -0.81
CA GLY A 200 12.97 1.46 -0.10
C GLY A 200 12.93 2.36 1.15
N GLU A 201 14.09 2.85 1.58
CA GLU A 201 14.19 3.73 2.75
C GLU A 201 13.64 5.14 2.48
N GLU A 202 13.95 5.69 1.30
CA GLU A 202 13.64 7.09 0.95
C GLU A 202 12.84 7.23 -0.35
N HIS A 203 12.52 6.12 -1.01
CA HIS A 203 11.91 6.15 -2.34
C HIS A 203 10.88 5.04 -2.56
N ALA A 204 9.94 5.28 -3.48
CA ALA A 204 8.89 4.36 -3.86
C ALA A 204 8.80 4.24 -5.38
N TRP A 205 8.55 3.02 -5.86
CA TRP A 205 8.42 2.70 -7.27
C TRP A 205 7.49 1.48 -7.45
N ASN A 206 7.25 1.08 -8.69
CA ASN A 206 6.42 -0.07 -9.00
C ASN A 206 7.23 -1.24 -9.55
N MET A 207 6.71 -2.45 -9.36
CA MET A 207 7.10 -3.60 -10.16
C MET A 207 5.91 -4.09 -10.98
N VAL A 208 6.13 -4.36 -12.26
CA VAL A 208 5.12 -4.81 -13.22
C VAL A 208 5.46 -6.21 -13.69
N LYS A 209 4.48 -7.10 -13.67
CA LYS A 209 4.63 -8.46 -14.19
C LYS A 209 4.27 -8.50 -15.67
N LEU A 210 5.23 -8.85 -16.50
CA LEU A 210 5.03 -9.11 -17.92
C LEU A 210 5.41 -10.57 -18.21
N ARG A 211 4.45 -11.34 -18.72
CA ARG A 211 4.57 -12.82 -18.84
C ARG A 211 4.91 -13.43 -17.47
N SER A 212 6.03 -14.15 -17.36
CA SER A 212 6.48 -14.82 -16.14
C SER A 212 7.51 -14.02 -15.33
N ARG A 213 7.82 -12.77 -15.72
CA ARG A 213 8.89 -11.97 -15.10
C ARG A 213 8.40 -10.63 -14.59
N TRP A 214 9.02 -10.18 -13.51
CA TRP A 214 8.81 -8.85 -12.95
C TRP A 214 9.87 -7.87 -13.45
N TYR A 215 9.44 -6.63 -13.69
CA TYR A 215 10.25 -5.51 -14.15
C TYR A 215 9.98 -4.30 -13.27
N SER A 216 11.01 -3.56 -12.90
CA SER A 216 10.86 -2.31 -12.16
C SER A 216 10.43 -1.18 -13.08
N VAL A 217 9.57 -0.31 -12.56
CA VAL A 217 9.12 0.94 -13.18
C VAL A 217 9.16 2.02 -12.12
N ASP A 218 9.98 3.03 -12.32
CA ASP A 218 9.95 4.26 -11.52
C ASP A 218 9.56 5.43 -12.41
N VAL A 219 8.31 5.88 -12.26
CA VAL A 219 7.76 7.01 -13.02
C VAL A 219 8.32 8.34 -12.53
N THR A 220 8.70 8.43 -11.26
CA THR A 220 9.17 9.67 -10.63
C THR A 220 10.51 10.08 -11.21
N TRP A 221 11.47 9.16 -11.25
CA TRP A 221 12.78 9.45 -11.82
C TRP A 221 12.76 9.50 -13.35
N ASP A 222 11.83 8.79 -13.98
CA ASP A 222 11.57 8.95 -15.41
C ASP A 222 11.00 10.34 -15.76
N ASP A 223 10.24 10.98 -14.87
CA ASP A 223 9.75 12.36 -15.03
C ASP A 223 10.90 13.37 -14.95
N ALA A 224 11.86 13.14 -14.05
CA ALA A 224 13.02 14.00 -13.88
C ALA A 224 14.06 13.92 -15.02
N THR A 225 14.10 12.79 -15.74
CA THR A 225 15.12 12.54 -16.79
C THR A 225 14.55 12.52 -18.21
N ASP A 226 13.24 12.39 -18.36
CA ASP A 226 12.49 12.18 -19.61
C ASP A 226 13.06 11.10 -20.57
N ALA A 227 13.77 10.09 -20.04
CA ALA A 227 14.60 9.20 -20.87
C ALA A 227 14.27 7.69 -20.81
N TYR A 228 13.10 7.28 -20.28
CA TYR A 228 12.77 5.84 -20.03
C TYR A 228 13.88 5.06 -19.30
N SER A 229 14.71 5.78 -18.52
CA SER A 229 15.89 5.26 -17.83
C SER A 229 15.52 4.31 -16.69
N TYR A 230 14.28 4.38 -16.21
CA TYR A 230 13.77 3.56 -15.12
C TYR A 230 12.49 2.80 -15.48
N PHE A 231 12.15 2.75 -16.77
CA PHE A 231 10.98 2.05 -17.27
C PHE A 231 11.29 0.60 -17.70
N LEU A 232 10.52 -0.35 -17.15
CA LEU A 232 10.56 -1.80 -17.39
C LEU A 232 11.98 -2.38 -17.34
N LYS A 233 12.71 -2.07 -16.27
CA LYS A 233 14.08 -2.54 -16.06
C LYS A 233 14.12 -3.88 -15.34
N GLY A 234 15.07 -4.71 -15.76
CA GLY A 234 15.48 -5.89 -14.98
C GLY A 234 16.52 -5.51 -13.94
N THR A 235 16.92 -6.47 -13.10
CA THR A 235 17.84 -6.23 -11.96
C THR A 235 19.19 -5.66 -12.37
N LYS A 236 19.74 -5.98 -13.55
CA LYS A 236 21.02 -5.41 -14.01
C LYS A 236 20.91 -3.98 -14.56
N ASP A 237 19.70 -3.57 -14.91
CA ASP A 237 19.45 -2.30 -15.60
C ASP A 237 18.69 -1.30 -14.71
N PHE A 238 18.43 -1.65 -13.45
CA PHE A 238 17.73 -0.83 -12.46
C PHE A 238 18.68 -0.42 -11.35
N ARG A 239 19.26 0.78 -11.48
CA ARG A 239 20.33 1.29 -10.60
C ARG A 239 19.76 2.20 -9.51
N ASN A 240 20.53 2.39 -8.44
CA ASN A 240 20.27 3.32 -7.33
C ASN A 240 18.96 3.05 -6.55
N HIS A 241 18.42 1.83 -6.65
CA HIS A 241 17.25 1.39 -5.91
C HIS A 241 17.65 0.27 -4.96
N GLU A 242 18.20 0.66 -3.82
CA GLU A 242 18.70 -0.27 -2.80
C GLU A 242 17.73 -0.38 -1.61
N ARG A 243 17.97 -1.41 -0.77
CA ARG A 243 17.33 -1.58 0.55
C ARG A 243 15.79 -1.58 0.52
N ILE A 244 15.21 -2.52 -0.23
CA ILE A 244 13.76 -2.71 -0.27
C ILE A 244 13.24 -3.02 1.13
N ARG A 245 12.32 -2.18 1.63
CA ARG A 245 11.64 -2.35 2.92
C ARG A 245 10.29 -3.06 2.77
N PHE A 246 9.60 -2.82 1.66
CA PHE A 246 8.26 -3.35 1.42
C PHE A 246 8.01 -3.58 -0.08
N GLY A 247 7.23 -4.61 -0.42
CA GLY A 247 6.77 -4.87 -1.78
C GLY A 247 7.59 -5.89 -2.59
N TRP A 248 8.67 -6.43 -2.04
CA TRP A 248 9.46 -7.47 -2.72
C TRP A 248 9.49 -8.78 -1.93
N ASN A 249 9.22 -9.89 -2.64
CA ASN A 249 9.36 -11.23 -2.11
C ASN A 249 10.45 -11.97 -2.89
N ARG A 250 11.38 -12.64 -2.19
CA ARG A 250 12.47 -13.43 -2.79
C ARG A 250 12.01 -14.46 -3.83
N LYS A 251 10.75 -14.91 -3.78
CA LYS A 251 10.13 -15.84 -4.74
C LYS A 251 9.72 -15.18 -6.06
N GLN A 252 9.69 -13.85 -6.17
CA GLN A 252 9.37 -13.15 -7.41
C GLN A 252 10.51 -13.29 -8.42
N ARG A 253 10.21 -13.92 -9.56
CA ARG A 253 11.18 -14.10 -10.66
C ARG A 253 11.39 -12.78 -11.41
N MET A 254 12.45 -12.05 -11.06
CA MET A 254 12.83 -10.82 -11.75
C MET A 254 13.40 -11.10 -13.14
N ALA A 255 13.18 -10.18 -14.07
CA ALA A 255 13.97 -10.12 -15.28
C ALA A 255 15.40 -9.67 -14.96
N LYS A 256 16.39 -10.23 -15.66
CA LYS A 256 17.80 -9.80 -15.53
C LYS A 256 18.07 -8.49 -16.28
N ARG A 257 17.41 -8.28 -17.43
CA ARG A 257 17.57 -7.12 -18.31
C ARG A 257 16.23 -6.46 -18.62
N ARG A 258 16.28 -5.25 -19.19
CA ARG A 258 15.14 -4.44 -19.61
C ARG A 258 14.20 -5.18 -20.56
N TYR A 259 12.93 -4.83 -20.52
CA TYR A 259 11.97 -5.30 -21.51
C TYR A 259 12.29 -4.71 -22.89
N ILE A 260 12.12 -5.51 -23.95
CA ILE A 260 12.28 -5.09 -25.34
C ILE A 260 10.91 -5.14 -25.99
N PHE A 261 10.43 -3.98 -26.44
CA PHE A 261 9.21 -3.87 -27.23
C PHE A 261 9.43 -4.58 -28.58
N ARG A 262 8.45 -5.36 -29.00
CA ARG A 262 8.41 -6.04 -30.29
C ARG A 262 7.20 -5.52 -31.05
#